data_AF-A0A844UDI5-F1
#
_entry.id   AF-A0A844UDI5-F1
#
_cell.length_a   1.000
_cell.length_b   1.000
_cell.length_c   1.000
_cell.angle_alpha   90.00
_cell.angle_beta   90.00
_cell.angle_gamma   90.00
#
_symmetry.space_group_name_H-M   'P 1'
#
loop_
_entity.id
_entity.type
_entity.pdbx_description
1 polymer ?
#
loop_
_entity_poly.entity_id
_entity_poly.type
_entity_poly.pdbx_seq_one_letter_code
_entity_poly.pdbx_strand_id
1 'polypeptide(L)'
;MEIEKQHQYFIQALNNRLCLLQQNMVANLKMLFEGDYLPLKNEYSFESIECFYFEYMYDSLDIVVWAQDIQEDVISIGAKKMLSDISDSIFSKELDRAFYDLEEQWGETEEELDAFDKLTEQLDQSKDEILTKWFVECWIEAKKDSAYNQRGFFSIHDTIYRTCLP
;
A
#
# COMPACT_ATOMS: atom_id res chain seq x y z
N MET A 1 4.63 6.15 -30.85
CA MET A 1 4.19 5.47 -29.61
C MET A 1 3.65 6.54 -28.66
N GLU A 2 2.43 6.39 -28.14
CA GLU A 2 1.77 7.44 -27.36
C GLU A 2 1.88 7.10 -25.87
N ILE A 3 3.06 7.37 -25.31
CA ILE A 3 3.48 7.12 -23.91
C ILE A 3 2.39 7.52 -22.91
N GLU A 4 1.74 8.66 -23.15
CA GLU A 4 0.66 9.19 -22.31
C GLU A 4 -0.56 8.26 -22.21
N LYS A 5 -0.91 7.55 -23.30
CA LYS A 5 -2.03 6.59 -23.27
C LYS A 5 -1.73 5.38 -22.41
N GLN A 6 -0.48 4.91 -22.43
CA GLN A 6 -0.05 3.76 -21.62
C GLN A 6 0.01 4.14 -20.14
N HIS A 7 0.52 5.32 -19.83
CA HIS A 7 0.50 5.87 -18.47
C HIS A 7 -0.93 6.01 -17.92
N GLN A 8 -1.86 6.55 -18.72
CA GLN A 8 -3.27 6.67 -18.34
C GLN A 8 -3.94 5.30 -18.15
N TYR A 9 -3.65 4.34 -19.03
CA TYR A 9 -4.18 2.97 -18.91
C TYR A 9 -3.73 2.32 -17.60
N PHE A 10 -2.44 2.42 -17.28
CA PHE A 10 -1.88 1.93 -16.02
C PHE A 10 -2.55 2.56 -14.80
N ILE A 11 -2.63 3.90 -14.76
CA ILE A 11 -3.28 4.63 -13.66
C ILE A 11 -4.74 4.18 -13.50
N GLN A 12 -5.48 4.03 -14.59
CA GLN A 12 -6.88 3.60 -14.54
C GLN A 12 -7.03 2.16 -14.02
N ALA A 13 -6.19 1.25 -14.48
CA ALA A 13 -6.18 -0.14 -14.04
C ALA A 13 -5.88 -0.26 -12.53
N LEU A 14 -4.87 0.47 -12.05
CA LEU A 14 -4.52 0.51 -10.63
C LEU A 14 -5.69 1.04 -9.79
N ASN A 15 -6.27 2.19 -10.16
CA ASN A 15 -7.41 2.77 -9.43
C ASN A 15 -8.63 1.82 -9.39
N ASN A 16 -8.94 1.16 -10.49
CA ASN A 16 -10.02 0.17 -10.54
C ASN A 16 -9.78 -0.97 -9.56
N ARG A 17 -8.55 -1.50 -9.50
CA ARG A 17 -8.20 -2.58 -8.57
C ARG A 17 -8.29 -2.12 -7.12
N LEU A 18 -7.76 -0.95 -6.79
CA LEU A 18 -7.81 -0.37 -5.44
C LEU A 18 -9.25 -0.12 -4.97
N CYS A 19 -10.15 0.28 -5.87
CA CYS A 19 -11.57 0.42 -5.57
C CYS A 19 -12.21 -0.91 -5.11
N LEU A 20 -11.85 -2.04 -5.74
CA LEU A 20 -12.33 -3.37 -5.34
C LEU A 20 -11.81 -3.80 -3.97
N LEU A 21 -10.58 -3.39 -3.61
CA LEU A 21 -9.93 -3.78 -2.36
C LEU A 21 -10.28 -2.87 -1.18
N GLN A 22 -10.84 -1.70 -1.44
CA GLN A 22 -11.07 -0.65 -0.44
C GLN A 22 -11.90 -1.14 0.74
N GLN A 23 -13.00 -1.86 0.50
CA GLN A 23 -13.87 -2.33 1.58
C GLN A 23 -13.16 -3.33 2.52
N ASN A 24 -12.37 -4.24 1.95
CA ASN A 24 -11.58 -5.20 2.73
C ASN A 24 -10.51 -4.48 3.56
N MET A 25 -9.86 -3.47 2.97
CA MET A 25 -8.86 -2.66 3.68
C MET A 25 -9.48 -1.96 4.90
N VAL A 26 -10.60 -1.28 4.69
CA VAL A 26 -11.33 -0.58 5.76
C VAL A 26 -11.76 -1.55 6.86
N ALA A 27 -12.28 -2.73 6.50
CA ALA A 27 -12.66 -3.76 7.48
C ALA A 27 -11.45 -4.26 8.28
N ASN A 28 -10.32 -4.52 7.63
CA ASN A 28 -9.10 -4.95 8.28
C ASN A 28 -8.55 -3.90 9.27
N LEU A 29 -8.59 -2.62 8.88
CA LEU A 29 -8.21 -1.50 9.77
C LEU A 29 -9.17 -1.37 10.96
N LYS A 30 -10.48 -1.58 10.77
CA LYS A 30 -11.45 -1.58 11.88
C LYS A 30 -11.17 -2.69 12.89
N MET A 31 -10.94 -3.92 12.42
CA MET A 31 -10.56 -5.04 13.30
C MET A 31 -9.26 -4.75 14.07
N LEU A 32 -8.31 -4.08 13.43
CA LEU A 32 -7.07 -3.66 14.09
C LEU A 32 -7.35 -2.66 15.22
N PHE A 33 -8.21 -1.68 14.98
CA PHE A 33 -8.61 -0.65 15.95
C PHE A 33 -9.39 -1.22 17.15
N GLU A 34 -10.02 -2.38 16.97
CA GLU A 34 -10.72 -3.12 18.03
C GLU A 34 -9.78 -4.03 18.83
N GLY A 35 -8.53 -4.19 18.41
CA GLY A 35 -7.52 -5.02 19.08
C GLY A 35 -7.60 -6.51 18.73
N ASP A 36 -8.48 -6.91 17.82
CA ASP A 36 -8.74 -8.32 17.46
C ASP A 36 -7.60 -8.98 16.66
N TYR A 37 -6.59 -8.21 16.24
CA TYR A 37 -5.67 -8.62 15.18
C TYR A 37 -4.17 -8.54 15.52
N LEU A 38 -3.79 -8.12 16.73
CA LEU A 38 -2.38 -7.96 17.09
C LEU A 38 -1.96 -8.92 18.20
N PRO A 39 -1.01 -9.83 17.93
CA PRO A 39 -0.39 -10.63 18.98
C PRO A 39 0.54 -9.71 19.79
N LEU A 40 0.00 -9.06 20.81
CA LEU A 40 0.79 -8.26 21.74
C LEU A 40 1.66 -9.19 22.61
N LYS A 41 2.88 -8.75 22.93
CA LYS A 41 3.70 -9.40 23.96
C LYS A 41 2.92 -9.40 25.29
N ASN A 42 3.02 -10.50 26.06
CA ASN A 42 2.16 -10.79 27.22
C ASN A 42 2.01 -9.68 28.28
N GLU A 43 3.00 -8.81 28.44
CA GLU A 43 2.97 -7.69 29.38
C GLU A 43 2.25 -6.43 28.87
N TYR A 44 1.94 -6.36 27.58
CA TYR A 44 1.35 -5.19 26.93
C TYR A 44 -0.14 -5.41 26.64
N SER A 45 -0.91 -4.34 26.80
CA SER A 45 -2.32 -4.29 26.39
C SER A 45 -2.48 -3.39 25.17
N PHE A 46 -3.68 -3.36 24.59
CA PHE A 46 -3.96 -2.49 23.45
C PHE A 46 -3.76 -1.00 23.79
N GLU A 47 -4.04 -0.61 25.03
CA GLU A 47 -3.82 0.75 25.54
C GLU A 47 -2.33 1.10 25.69
N SER A 48 -1.44 0.11 25.63
CA SER A 48 0.02 0.34 25.64
C SER A 48 0.54 0.80 24.28
N ILE A 49 -0.29 0.72 23.24
CA ILE A 49 0.06 1.14 21.89
C ILE A 49 -0.02 2.65 21.82
N GLU A 50 1.11 3.27 21.50
CA GLU A 50 1.19 4.71 21.24
C GLU A 50 0.91 5.00 19.76
N CYS A 51 1.38 4.12 18.87
CA CYS A 51 1.14 4.27 17.44
C CYS A 51 1.27 2.97 16.65
N PHE A 52 0.65 2.99 15.48
CA PHE A 52 0.84 1.97 14.44
C PHE A 52 1.72 2.47 13.32
N TYR A 53 2.59 1.58 12.85
CA TYR A 53 3.31 1.72 11.59
C TYR A 53 2.75 0.71 10.60
N PHE A 54 2.55 1.17 9.37
CA PHE A 54 2.02 0.39 8.28
C PHE A 54 3.00 0.43 7.11
N GLU A 55 3.24 -0.74 6.52
CA GLU A 55 4.02 -0.89 5.31
C GLU A 55 3.39 -1.93 4.40
N TYR A 56 3.53 -1.71 3.09
CA TYR A 56 3.13 -2.69 2.10
C TYR A 56 4.21 -3.71 1.84
N MET A 57 3.78 -4.96 1.71
CA MET A 57 4.46 -5.91 0.86
C MET A 57 4.13 -5.53 -0.59
N TYR A 58 5.07 -4.86 -1.25
CA TYR A 58 4.92 -4.22 -2.56
C TYR A 58 4.15 -5.07 -3.59
N ASP A 59 4.46 -6.36 -3.70
CA ASP A 59 3.86 -7.26 -4.70
C ASP A 59 2.42 -7.70 -4.39
N SER A 60 1.95 -7.54 -3.14
CA SER A 60 0.70 -8.14 -2.66
C SER A 60 -0.23 -7.18 -1.93
N LEU A 61 0.21 -5.93 -1.70
CA LEU A 61 -0.41 -4.95 -0.79
C LEU A 61 -0.79 -5.56 0.56
N ASP A 62 -0.18 -6.69 0.94
CA ASP A 62 -0.30 -7.21 2.28
C ASP A 62 0.27 -6.15 3.21
N ILE A 63 -0.47 -5.85 4.25
CA ILE A 63 -0.07 -4.83 5.20
C ILE A 63 0.67 -5.49 6.32
N VAL A 64 1.93 -5.11 6.48
CA VAL A 64 2.66 -5.32 7.72
C VAL A 64 2.33 -4.16 8.65
N VAL A 65 1.94 -4.50 9.87
CA VAL A 65 1.64 -3.55 10.93
C VAL A 65 2.57 -3.80 12.11
N TRP A 66 3.19 -2.73 12.60
CA TRP A 66 3.94 -2.73 13.84
C TRP A 66 3.23 -1.84 14.86
N ALA A 67 3.10 -2.33 16.08
CA ALA A 67 2.67 -1.54 17.21
C ALA A 67 3.89 -1.11 18.02
N GLN A 68 4.02 0.19 18.30
CA GLN A 68 5.05 0.72 19.19
C GLN A 68 4.43 1.29 20.47
N ASP A 69 5.15 1.13 21.58
CA ASP A 69 4.81 1.78 22.84
C ASP A 69 5.43 3.18 22.97
N ILE A 70 5.24 3.81 24.12
CA ILE A 70 5.77 5.15 24.42
C ILE A 70 7.30 5.21 24.50
N GLN A 71 7.98 4.08 24.67
CA GLN A 71 9.45 3.95 24.67
C GLN A 71 9.99 3.69 23.26
N GLU A 72 9.12 3.71 22.25
CA GLU A 72 9.41 3.40 20.85
C GLU A 72 9.79 1.93 20.62
N ASP A 73 9.53 1.06 21.60
CA ASP A 73 9.76 -0.37 21.48
C ASP A 73 8.65 -1.01 20.63
N VAL A 74 9.04 -1.89 19.71
CA VAL A 74 8.07 -2.68 18.95
C VAL A 74 7.50 -3.77 19.86
N ILE A 75 6.21 -3.64 20.18
CA ILE A 75 5.50 -4.52 21.11
C ILE A 75 4.59 -5.55 20.41
N SER A 76 4.32 -5.35 19.12
CA SER A 76 3.65 -6.34 18.27
C SER A 76 4.00 -6.13 16.80
N ILE A 77 3.98 -7.23 16.04
CA ILE A 77 4.11 -7.25 14.59
C ILE A 77 3.04 -8.20 14.06
N GLY A 78 2.24 -7.74 13.11
CA GLY A 78 1.27 -8.55 12.39
C GLY A 78 1.39 -8.30 10.90
N ALA A 79 1.00 -9.28 10.09
CA ALA A 79 0.81 -9.09 8.66
C ALA A 79 -0.62 -9.46 8.31
N LYS A 80 -1.37 -8.57 7.67
CA LYS A 80 -2.70 -8.87 7.13
C LYS A 80 -2.59 -9.12 5.64
N LYS A 81 -2.95 -10.35 5.27
CA LYS A 81 -3.15 -10.66 3.87
C LYS A 81 -4.37 -9.93 3.35
N MET A 82 -4.18 -9.09 2.34
CA MET A 82 -5.27 -8.37 1.69
C MET A 82 -6.06 -9.30 0.75
N LEU A 83 -5.43 -10.38 0.31
CA LEU A 83 -5.95 -11.32 -0.67
C LEU A 83 -5.85 -12.75 -0.12
N SER A 84 -6.97 -13.48 -0.10
CA SER A 84 -7.01 -14.88 0.32
C SER A 84 -6.48 -15.84 -0.73
N ASP A 85 -6.52 -15.45 -2.01
CA ASP A 85 -6.08 -16.25 -3.14
C ASP A 85 -4.76 -15.71 -3.71
N ILE A 86 -3.74 -16.56 -3.68
CA ILE A 86 -2.37 -16.30 -4.17
C ILE A 86 -2.34 -15.95 -5.68
N SER A 87 -3.44 -16.13 -6.42
CA SER A 87 -3.53 -15.82 -7.86
C SER A 87 -3.77 -14.35 -8.18
N ASP A 88 -4.05 -13.52 -7.18
CA ASP A 88 -4.71 -12.23 -7.38
C ASP A 88 -3.78 -11.03 -7.12
N SER A 89 -2.53 -11.09 -7.62
CA SER A 89 -1.59 -9.95 -7.62
C SER A 89 -2.32 -8.63 -7.88
N ILE A 90 -2.01 -7.58 -7.11
CA ILE A 90 -2.57 -6.24 -7.36
C ILE A 90 -2.19 -5.76 -8.74
N PHE A 91 -0.96 -6.06 -9.14
CA PHE A 91 -0.54 -6.03 -10.51
C PHE A 91 -1.13 -7.27 -11.17
N SER A 92 -2.42 -7.19 -11.51
CA SER A 92 -3.05 -8.25 -12.28
C SER A 92 -2.18 -8.55 -13.49
N LYS A 93 -2.34 -9.73 -14.10
CA LYS A 93 -1.70 -10.01 -15.39
C LYS A 93 -1.92 -8.89 -16.43
N GLU A 94 -2.93 -8.03 -16.27
CA GLU A 94 -3.19 -6.89 -17.15
C GLU A 94 -2.24 -5.71 -16.88
N LEU A 95 -1.86 -5.45 -15.62
CA LEU A 95 -0.83 -4.47 -15.27
C LEU A 95 0.57 -4.98 -15.64
N ASP A 96 0.86 -6.26 -15.39
CA ASP A 96 2.11 -6.89 -15.82
C ASP A 96 2.19 -6.98 -17.35
N ARG A 97 1.07 -7.29 -18.03
CA ARG A 97 1.00 -7.24 -19.50
C ARG A 97 1.12 -5.83 -20.03
N ALA A 98 0.58 -4.82 -19.34
CA ALA A 98 0.79 -3.44 -19.78
C ALA A 98 2.28 -3.09 -19.75
N PHE A 99 3.01 -3.48 -18.70
CA PHE A 99 4.46 -3.32 -18.63
C PHE A 99 5.22 -4.17 -19.66
N TYR A 100 4.80 -5.42 -19.89
CA TYR A 100 5.44 -6.31 -20.87
C TYR A 100 5.17 -5.88 -22.31
N ASP A 101 3.93 -5.53 -22.65
CA ASP A 101 3.54 -4.97 -23.95
C ASP A 101 4.20 -3.61 -24.17
N LEU A 102 4.45 -2.86 -23.09
CA LEU A 102 5.31 -1.68 -23.12
C LEU A 102 6.73 -2.12 -23.47
N GLU A 103 7.40 -2.96 -22.69
CA GLU A 103 8.78 -3.39 -22.94
C GLU A 103 9.00 -3.95 -24.38
N GLU A 104 8.09 -4.77 -24.90
CA GLU A 104 8.16 -5.31 -26.27
C GLU A 104 8.00 -4.26 -27.38
N GLN A 105 7.37 -3.12 -27.11
CA GLN A 105 7.11 -2.07 -28.11
C GLN A 105 8.28 -1.09 -28.30
N TRP A 106 9.31 -1.18 -27.46
CA TRP A 106 10.43 -0.24 -27.46
C TRP A 106 11.61 -0.85 -28.20
N GLY A 107 12.27 -0.05 -29.04
CA GLY A 107 13.46 -0.49 -29.77
C GLY A 107 14.73 -0.47 -28.91
N GLU A 108 15.82 -0.96 -29.48
CA GLU A 108 17.13 -1.07 -28.82
C GLU A 108 17.97 0.22 -28.94
N THR A 109 17.40 1.33 -29.43
CA THR A 109 18.16 2.57 -29.57
C THR A 109 18.30 3.30 -28.24
N GLU A 110 19.39 4.04 -28.05
CA GLU A 110 19.66 4.81 -26.82
C GLU A 110 18.54 5.81 -26.50
N GLU A 111 17.98 6.47 -27.53
CA GLU A 111 16.86 7.42 -27.36
C GLU A 111 15.56 6.75 -26.91
N GLU A 112 15.31 5.51 -27.37
CA GLU A 112 14.15 4.73 -26.93
C GLU A 112 14.36 4.22 -25.49
N LEU A 113 15.55 3.74 -25.14
CA LEU A 113 15.87 3.32 -23.77
C LEU A 113 15.71 4.46 -22.75
N ASP A 114 16.23 5.66 -23.04
CA ASP A 114 16.08 6.83 -22.17
C ASP A 114 14.61 7.21 -21.94
N ALA A 115 13.78 7.09 -22.97
CA ALA A 115 12.36 7.41 -22.85
C ALA A 115 11.58 6.29 -22.12
N PHE A 116 12.04 5.04 -22.17
CA PHE A 116 11.48 3.93 -21.39
C PHE A 116 11.77 4.09 -19.90
N ASP A 117 13.02 4.41 -19.57
CA ASP A 117 13.45 4.68 -18.19
C ASP A 117 12.62 5.82 -17.60
N LYS A 118 12.48 6.92 -18.35
CA LYS A 118 11.64 8.06 -17.94
C LYS A 118 10.17 7.67 -17.73
N LEU A 119 9.60 6.81 -18.57
CA LEU A 119 8.23 6.33 -18.38
C LEU A 119 8.12 5.47 -17.11
N THR A 120 9.08 4.59 -16.87
CA THR A 120 9.13 3.72 -15.69
C THR A 120 9.19 4.55 -14.41
N GLU A 121 10.06 5.56 -14.36
CA GLU A 121 10.12 6.51 -13.23
C GLU A 121 8.77 7.23 -13.00
N GLN A 122 8.11 7.68 -14.07
CA GLN A 122 6.81 8.33 -13.98
C GLN A 122 5.71 7.40 -13.47
N LEU A 123 5.73 6.13 -13.89
CA LEU A 123 4.80 5.10 -13.44
C LEU A 123 5.00 4.77 -11.96
N ASP A 124 6.26 4.62 -11.53
CA ASP A 124 6.60 4.36 -10.13
C ASP A 124 6.17 5.53 -9.23
N GLN A 125 6.48 6.77 -9.61
CA GLN A 125 6.03 7.94 -8.87
C GLN A 125 4.49 7.99 -8.78
N SER A 126 3.79 7.78 -9.90
CA SER A 126 2.33 7.84 -9.94
C SER A 126 1.70 6.75 -9.07
N LYS A 127 2.27 5.55 -9.09
CA LYS A 127 1.84 4.42 -8.26
C LYS A 127 1.98 4.75 -6.78
N ASP A 128 3.11 5.31 -6.36
CA ASP A 128 3.34 5.66 -4.96
C ASP A 128 2.34 6.70 -4.46
N GLU A 129 2.08 7.73 -5.26
CA GLU A 129 1.09 8.76 -4.95
C GLU A 129 -0.33 8.17 -4.81
N ILE A 130 -0.72 7.31 -5.76
CA ILE A 130 -2.03 6.65 -5.76
C ILE A 130 -2.20 5.73 -4.54
N LEU A 131 -1.22 4.88 -4.26
CA LEU A 131 -1.27 3.94 -3.14
C LEU A 131 -1.28 4.65 -1.79
N THR A 132 -0.47 5.70 -1.64
CA THR A 132 -0.46 6.52 -0.42
C THR A 132 -1.81 7.17 -0.19
N LYS A 133 -2.36 7.82 -1.22
CA LYS A 133 -3.67 8.47 -1.14
C LYS A 133 -4.77 7.46 -0.81
N TRP A 134 -4.80 6.33 -1.51
CA TRP A 134 -5.78 5.28 -1.27
C TRP A 134 -5.73 4.73 0.15
N PHE A 135 -4.53 4.50 0.70
CA PHE A 135 -4.39 4.04 2.07
C PHE A 135 -4.91 5.07 3.08
N VAL A 136 -4.54 6.34 2.90
CA VAL A 136 -5.03 7.45 3.75
C VAL A 136 -6.55 7.54 3.71
N GLU A 137 -7.18 7.37 2.55
CA GLU A 137 -8.64 7.36 2.43
C GLU A 137 -9.26 6.17 3.18
N CYS A 138 -8.68 4.97 3.07
CA CYS A 138 -9.12 3.80 3.83
C CYS A 138 -8.97 3.99 5.34
N TRP A 139 -7.87 4.61 5.77
CA TRP A 139 -7.62 4.95 7.18
C TRP A 139 -8.66 5.91 7.73
N ILE A 140 -8.92 7.01 7.01
CA ILE A 140 -9.96 7.98 7.40
C ILE A 140 -11.31 7.29 7.52
N GLU A 141 -11.68 6.48 6.53
CA GLU A 141 -12.95 5.77 6.52
C GLU A 141 -13.07 4.76 7.67
N ALA A 142 -12.00 4.03 7.97
CA ALA A 142 -11.97 3.10 9.10
C ALA A 142 -12.11 3.83 10.45
N LYS A 143 -11.52 5.03 10.58
CA LYS A 143 -11.56 5.82 11.82
C LYS A 143 -12.91 6.47 12.13
N LYS A 144 -13.73 6.81 11.12
CA LYS A 144 -14.96 7.61 11.27
C LYS A 144 -15.89 7.16 12.40
N ASP A 145 -16.02 5.85 12.60
CA ASP A 145 -16.91 5.25 13.61
C ASP A 145 -16.14 4.52 14.72
N SER A 146 -14.82 4.70 14.79
CA SER A 146 -13.98 4.04 15.78
C SER A 146 -13.71 4.94 16.98
N ALA A 147 -13.49 4.33 18.15
CA ALA A 147 -12.95 5.03 19.31
C ALA A 147 -11.41 5.19 19.25
N TYR A 148 -10.79 4.75 18.16
CA TYR A 148 -9.34 4.73 17.98
C TYR A 148 -8.78 6.14 17.87
N ASN A 149 -7.84 6.45 18.76
CA ASN A 149 -7.25 7.79 18.91
C ASN A 149 -5.72 7.78 18.83
N GLN A 150 -5.10 6.61 18.70
CA GLN A 150 -3.66 6.46 18.60
C GLN A 150 -3.15 6.95 17.24
N ARG A 151 -1.86 7.30 17.19
CA ARG A 151 -1.24 7.81 15.97
C ARG A 151 -1.04 6.68 14.96
N GLY A 152 -1.04 7.02 13.68
CA GLY A 152 -0.78 6.08 12.60
C GLY A 152 0.25 6.67 11.64
N PHE A 153 1.14 5.83 11.15
CA PHE A 153 2.18 6.20 10.20
C PHE A 153 2.23 5.17 9.08
N PHE A 154 2.37 5.62 7.85
CA PHE A 154 2.36 4.75 6.68
C PHE A 154 3.57 5.01 5.77
N SER A 155 4.12 3.95 5.19
CA SER A 155 5.17 4.00 4.17
C SER A 155 4.96 2.94 3.09
N ILE A 156 5.42 3.21 1.87
CA ILE A 156 5.36 2.27 0.75
C ILE A 156 6.64 1.42 0.63
N HIS A 157 7.81 1.96 1.01
CA HIS A 157 9.13 1.43 0.61
C HIS A 157 10.15 1.34 1.75
N ASP A 158 9.70 1.01 2.95
CA ASP A 158 10.56 0.82 4.13
C ASP A 158 11.09 2.14 4.80
N THR A 159 10.59 2.31 6.02
CA THR A 159 11.10 2.99 7.23
C THR A 159 11.66 4.42 7.28
N ILE A 160 12.16 5.09 6.23
CA ILE A 160 12.75 6.45 6.40
C ILE A 160 11.72 7.57 6.23
N TYR A 161 10.85 7.49 5.22
CA TYR A 161 9.83 8.51 4.96
C TYR A 161 8.44 7.94 5.24
N ARG A 162 7.75 8.58 6.18
CA ARG A 162 6.45 8.13 6.70
C ARG A 162 5.44 9.25 6.55
N THR A 163 4.31 8.93 5.95
CA THR A 163 3.14 9.80 5.96
C THR A 163 2.45 9.65 7.31
N CYS A 164 2.32 10.76 8.04
CA CYS A 164 1.47 10.82 9.23
C CYS A 164 0.01 10.68 8.79
N LEU A 165 -0.69 9.71 9.36
CA LEU A 165 -2.09 9.45 9.04
C LEU A 165 -3.00 10.38 9.88
N PRO A 166 -4.04 10.97 9.26
CA PRO A 166 -4.92 11.93 9.93
C PRO A 166 -5.84 11.32 11.00
#